data_AF-A0A9D8XHH5-F1
#
_entry.id   AF-A0A9D8XHH5-F1
#
_cell.length_a   1.000
_cell.length_b   1.000
_cell.length_c   1.000
_cell.angle_alpha   90.00
_cell.angle_beta   90.00
_cell.angle_gamma   90.00
#
_symmetry.space_group_name_H-M   'P 1'
#
loop_
_entity.id
_entity.type
_entity.pdbx_description
1 polymer ?
#
loop_
_entity_poly.entity_id
_entity_poly.type
_entity_poly.pdbx_seq_one_letter_code
_entity_poly.pdbx_strand_id
1 'polypeptide(L)'
;MAYKLDAKTPAGELAQKWSNHKAAIKVVSPANKRKLDIIVVGTGLGGASAAASLGELGYNVKIFCISDSPRRAHSIAAQGGINAAKNYQNDNDSVYRLFYDTIKGGDYRAREANVYRLAEVSNLIIDQCVAQGVPFAREYGGLLA
;
A
#
# COMPACT_ATOMS: atom_id res chain seq x y z
N MET A 1 -34.80 1.15 10.15
CA MET A 1 -33.59 0.64 10.85
C MET A 1 -32.38 0.99 10.00
N ALA A 2 -31.42 1.75 10.54
CA ALA A 2 -30.20 2.08 9.81
C ALA A 2 -29.28 0.84 9.76
N TYR A 3 -28.83 0.47 8.56
CA TYR A 3 -27.89 -0.63 8.35
C TYR A 3 -26.57 -0.30 9.04
N LYS A 4 -26.13 -1.12 9.99
CA LYS A 4 -24.84 -0.92 10.67
C LYS A 4 -23.73 -1.40 9.74
N LEU A 5 -22.93 -0.48 9.23
CA LEU A 5 -21.76 -0.80 8.41
C LEU A 5 -20.65 -1.38 9.29
N ASP A 6 -20.21 -2.60 8.98
CA ASP A 6 -19.05 -3.23 9.62
C ASP A 6 -17.79 -2.98 8.79
N ALA A 7 -16.82 -2.26 9.36
CA ALA A 7 -15.57 -1.93 8.72
C ALA A 7 -14.55 -3.09 8.72
N LYS A 8 -14.81 -4.19 9.43
CA LYS A 8 -13.93 -5.37 9.57
C LYS A 8 -12.48 -5.01 9.93
N THR A 9 -12.31 -3.97 10.73
CA THR A 9 -11.00 -3.52 11.20
C THR A 9 -10.43 -4.54 12.19
N PRO A 10 -9.13 -4.92 12.11
CA PRO A 10 -8.57 -5.89 13.03
C PRO A 10 -8.63 -5.42 14.50
N ALA A 11 -8.74 -6.37 15.42
CA ALA A 11 -8.79 -6.11 16.86
C ALA A 11 -7.40 -5.82 17.46
N GLY A 12 -7.38 -5.36 18.71
CA GLY A 12 -6.15 -5.08 19.47
C GLY A 12 -5.65 -3.63 19.37
N GLU A 13 -4.54 -3.37 20.07
CA GLU A 13 -3.88 -2.07 20.14
C GLU A 13 -3.45 -1.54 18.78
N LEU A 14 -3.58 -0.23 18.56
CA LEU A 14 -3.36 0.41 17.25
C LEU A 14 -2.00 0.04 16.64
N ALA A 15 -0.95 0.11 17.46
CA ALA A 15 0.42 -0.09 17.01
C ALA A 15 0.73 -1.54 16.58
N GLN A 16 0.03 -2.53 17.16
CA GLN A 16 0.22 -3.95 16.87
C GLN A 16 -0.91 -4.55 16.02
N LYS A 17 -1.98 -3.78 15.78
CA LYS A 17 -3.23 -4.23 15.15
C LYS A 17 -3.01 -5.01 13.86
N TRP A 18 -2.21 -4.47 12.95
CA TRP A 18 -1.98 -5.07 11.63
C TRP A 18 -0.89 -6.15 11.66
N SER A 19 0.13 -6.00 12.50
CA SER A 19 1.15 -7.02 12.67
C SER A 19 0.53 -8.30 13.25
N ASN A 20 -0.34 -8.17 14.26
CA ASN A 20 -1.11 -9.27 14.83
C ASN A 20 -2.07 -9.89 13.81
N HIS A 21 -2.78 -9.06 13.04
CA HIS A 21 -3.65 -9.55 11.97
C HIS A 21 -2.90 -10.37 10.93
N LYS A 22 -1.74 -9.89 10.47
CA LYS A 22 -0.88 -10.58 9.51
C LYS A 22 -0.36 -11.90 10.06
N ALA A 23 -0.01 -11.95 11.36
CA ALA A 23 0.44 -13.19 12.00
C ALA A 23 -0.67 -14.24 12.13
N ALA A 24 -1.91 -13.79 12.37
CA ALA A 24 -3.06 -14.68 12.54
C ALA A 24 -3.76 -15.07 11.22
N ILE A 25 -3.38 -14.48 10.09
CA ILE A 25 -4.08 -14.69 8.82
C ILE A 25 -3.90 -16.12 8.31
N LYS A 26 -5.00 -16.75 7.89
CA LYS A 26 -4.94 -18.07 7.24
C LYS A 26 -4.45 -17.90 5.81
N VAL A 27 -3.30 -18.47 5.50
CA VAL A 27 -2.70 -18.42 4.16
C VAL A 27 -3.31 -19.47 3.23
N VAL A 28 -3.42 -19.11 1.95
CA VAL A 28 -3.86 -20.05 0.89
C VAL A 28 -2.66 -20.86 0.41
N SER A 29 -2.79 -22.19 0.39
CA SER A 29 -1.73 -23.07 -0.09
C SER A 29 -1.45 -22.86 -1.59
N PRO A 30 -0.19 -23.01 -2.06
CA PRO A 30 0.16 -22.78 -3.47
C PRO A 30 -0.71 -23.55 -4.47
N ALA A 31 -1.06 -24.81 -4.16
CA ALA A 31 -1.91 -25.65 -4.99
C ALA A 31 -3.34 -25.11 -5.15
N ASN A 32 -3.83 -24.34 -4.18
CA ASN A 32 -5.17 -23.77 -4.20
C ASN A 32 -5.21 -22.37 -4.81
N LYS A 33 -4.10 -21.63 -4.85
CA LYS A 33 -4.07 -20.27 -5.41
C LYS A 33 -4.49 -20.21 -6.88
N ARG A 34 -4.05 -21.18 -7.69
CA ARG A 34 -4.40 -21.26 -9.13
C ARG A 34 -5.88 -21.56 -9.39
N LYS A 35 -6.61 -22.05 -8.39
CA LYS A 35 -8.05 -22.34 -8.49
C LYS A 35 -8.91 -21.11 -8.21
N LEU A 36 -8.29 -20.02 -7.73
CA LEU A 36 -8.97 -18.79 -7.37
C LEU A 36 -8.75 -17.75 -8.47
N ASP A 37 -9.85 -17.28 -9.03
CA ASP A 37 -9.88 -16.15 -9.95
C ASP A 37 -9.97 -14.85 -9.14
N ILE A 38 -9.07 -13.90 -9.43
CA ILE A 38 -9.10 -12.56 -8.87
C ILE A 38 -9.38 -11.56 -9.99
N ILE A 39 -10.43 -10.77 -9.82
CA ILE A 39 -10.79 -9.69 -10.75
C ILE A 39 -10.30 -8.37 -10.15
N VAL A 40 -9.47 -7.66 -10.92
CA VAL A 40 -9.01 -6.32 -10.58
C VAL A 40 -9.59 -5.33 -11.59
N VAL A 41 -10.33 -4.34 -11.09
CA VAL A 41 -10.94 -3.28 -11.91
C VAL A 41 -10.13 -2.00 -11.72
N GLY A 42 -9.42 -1.60 -12.78
CA GLY A 42 -8.53 -0.44 -12.81
C GLY A 42 -7.05 -0.82 -12.91
N THR A 43 -6.32 -0.12 -13.78
CA THR A 43 -4.88 -0.33 -14.05
C THR A 43 -3.98 0.82 -13.55
N GLY A 44 -4.50 1.68 -12.67
CA GLY A 44 -3.68 2.67 -11.95
C GLY A 44 -2.74 1.99 -10.95
N LEU A 45 -1.92 2.78 -10.24
CA LEU A 45 -0.89 2.25 -9.32
C LEU A 45 -1.45 1.18 -8.37
N GLY A 46 -2.57 1.46 -7.68
CA GLY A 46 -3.16 0.48 -6.76
C GLY A 46 -3.59 -0.83 -7.42
N GLY A 47 -4.25 -0.76 -8.59
CA GLY A 47 -4.74 -1.94 -9.30
C GLY A 47 -3.64 -2.75 -9.98
N ALA A 48 -2.72 -2.06 -10.66
CA ALA A 48 -1.57 -2.68 -11.29
C ALA A 48 -0.63 -3.34 -10.27
N SER A 49 -0.32 -2.66 -9.14
CA SER A 49 0.49 -3.24 -8.07
C SER A 49 -0.19 -4.44 -7.43
N ALA A 50 -1.50 -4.37 -7.14
CA ALA A 50 -2.23 -5.51 -6.60
C ALA A 50 -2.23 -6.70 -7.56
N ALA A 51 -2.50 -6.46 -8.85
CA ALA A 51 -2.52 -7.52 -9.85
C ALA A 51 -1.14 -8.16 -10.04
N ALA A 52 -0.07 -7.37 -10.07
CA ALA A 52 1.29 -7.87 -10.18
C ALA A 52 1.67 -8.75 -8.97
N SER A 53 1.45 -8.25 -7.75
CA SER A 53 1.78 -9.01 -6.53
C SER A 53 0.94 -10.29 -6.38
N LEU A 54 -0.35 -10.26 -6.76
CA LEU A 54 -1.19 -11.45 -6.73
C LEU A 54 -0.83 -12.45 -7.84
N GLY A 55 -0.45 -11.96 -9.02
CA GLY A 55 0.07 -12.78 -10.10
C GLY A 55 1.36 -13.50 -9.70
N GLU A 56 2.31 -12.78 -9.09
CA GLU A 56 3.56 -13.33 -8.56
C GLU A 56 3.31 -14.42 -7.50
N LEU A 57 2.27 -14.25 -6.67
CA LEU A 57 1.88 -15.25 -5.68
C LEU A 57 1.27 -16.53 -6.31
N GLY A 58 0.93 -16.52 -7.60
CA GLY A 58 0.40 -17.66 -8.36
C GLY A 58 -1.12 -17.73 -8.46
N TYR A 59 -1.83 -16.62 -8.24
CA TYR A 59 -3.27 -16.53 -8.47
C TYR A 59 -3.61 -16.32 -9.95
N ASN A 60 -4.82 -16.70 -10.37
CA ASN A 60 -5.31 -16.36 -11.70
C ASN A 60 -5.91 -14.94 -11.69
N VAL A 61 -5.17 -13.95 -12.16
CA VAL A 61 -5.57 -12.54 -12.09
C VAL A 61 -6.09 -12.05 -13.44
N LYS A 62 -7.32 -11.54 -13.46
CA LYS A 62 -7.93 -10.87 -14.61
C LYS A 62 -8.01 -9.37 -14.28
N ILE A 63 -7.28 -8.55 -15.02
CA ILE A 63 -7.25 -7.09 -14.82
C ILE A 63 -7.94 -6.38 -15.98
N PHE A 64 -8.79 -5.42 -15.67
CA PHE A 64 -9.59 -4.67 -16.64
C PHE A 64 -9.37 -3.17 -16.49
N CYS A 65 -9.32 -2.44 -17.61
CA CYS A 65 -9.35 -0.98 -17.64
C CYS A 65 -10.33 -0.48 -18.69
N ILE A 66 -10.93 0.69 -18.43
CA ILE A 66 -11.78 1.39 -19.40
C ILE A 66 -10.96 2.23 -20.39
N SER A 67 -9.72 2.54 -20.03
CA SER A 67 -8.78 3.26 -20.89
C SER A 67 -8.34 2.36 -22.05
N ASP A 68 -8.12 2.97 -23.21
CA ASP A 68 -7.52 2.35 -24.40
C ASP A 68 -6.14 1.72 -24.15
N SER A 69 -5.41 2.19 -23.13
CA SER A 69 -4.15 1.61 -22.69
C SER A 69 -4.09 1.56 -21.16
N PRO A 70 -3.58 0.47 -20.57
CA PRO A 70 -3.36 0.36 -19.13
C PRO A 70 -2.50 1.50 -18.54
N ARG A 71 -1.64 2.11 -19.35
CA ARG A 71 -0.73 3.21 -18.96
C ARG A 71 -1.43 4.58 -18.84
N ARG A 72 -2.67 4.71 -19.30
CA ARG A 72 -3.41 6.00 -19.28
C ARG A 72 -4.29 6.19 -18.04
N ALA A 73 -4.09 5.39 -17.01
CA ALA A 73 -4.66 5.69 -15.69
C ALA A 73 -4.08 7.01 -15.15
N HIS A 74 -4.90 7.79 -14.43
CA HIS A 74 -4.52 9.14 -13.97
C HIS A 74 -3.27 9.17 -13.06
N SER A 75 -2.88 8.03 -12.49
CA SER A 75 -1.61 7.89 -11.76
C SER A 75 -0.38 8.35 -12.53
N ILE A 76 -0.40 8.34 -13.87
CA ILE A 76 0.71 8.85 -14.71
C ILE A 76 0.94 10.36 -14.54
N ALA A 77 -0.08 11.11 -14.12
CA ALA A 77 -0.02 12.56 -13.95
C ALA A 77 0.47 12.99 -12.56
N ALA A 78 0.82 12.05 -11.67
CA ALA A 78 1.39 12.39 -10.36
C ALA A 78 2.78 13.02 -10.53
N GLN A 79 3.03 14.13 -9.84
CA GLN A 79 4.26 14.92 -10.01
C GLN A 79 5.12 15.02 -8.74
N GLY A 80 4.50 15.25 -7.57
CA GLY A 80 5.23 15.60 -6.35
C GLY A 80 6.16 14.51 -5.84
N GLY A 81 5.60 13.34 -5.52
CA GLY A 81 6.35 12.22 -4.96
C GLY A 81 5.48 11.29 -4.13
N ILE A 82 6.13 10.45 -3.33
CA ILE A 82 5.50 9.52 -2.40
C ILE A 82 6.14 9.69 -1.02
N ASN A 83 5.31 9.94 -0.01
CA ASN A 83 5.77 10.09 1.37
C ASN A 83 6.04 8.72 2.01
N ALA A 84 7.11 8.62 2.79
CA ALA A 84 7.40 7.46 3.59
C ALA A 84 8.19 7.85 4.84
N ALA A 85 8.02 7.06 5.90
CA ALA A 85 8.76 7.16 7.17
C ALA A 85 10.27 6.79 7.04
N LYS A 86 10.96 7.30 6.01
CA LYS A 86 12.34 6.96 5.64
C LYS A 86 13.29 8.06 6.14
N ASN A 87 13.94 7.78 7.26
CA ASN A 87 14.88 8.68 7.92
C ASN A 87 16.28 8.68 7.26
N TYR A 88 16.39 8.94 5.95
CA TYR A 88 17.69 9.00 5.25
C TYR A 88 18.49 10.25 5.65
N GLN A 89 17.80 11.36 5.88
CA GLN A 89 18.40 12.66 6.21
C GLN A 89 18.66 12.84 7.72
N ASN A 90 18.43 11.81 8.54
CA ASN A 90 18.54 11.87 10.01
C ASN A 90 17.63 12.95 10.64
N ASP A 91 16.45 13.17 10.05
CA ASP A 91 15.42 14.12 10.49
C ASP A 91 14.52 13.59 11.65
N ASN A 92 14.84 12.39 12.13
CA ASN A 92 14.07 11.63 13.13
C ASN A 92 12.67 11.26 12.63
N ASP A 93 12.52 11.01 11.33
CA ASP A 93 11.25 10.50 10.81
C ASP A 93 10.90 9.12 11.40
N SER A 94 9.61 8.87 11.56
CA SER A 94 9.09 7.65 12.19
C SER A 94 7.68 7.34 11.73
N VAL A 95 7.29 6.07 11.85
CA VAL A 95 5.92 5.61 11.57
C VAL A 95 4.88 6.44 12.34
N TYR A 96 5.17 6.79 13.59
CA TYR A 96 4.24 7.59 14.40
C TYR A 96 4.09 9.02 13.89
N ARG A 97 5.16 9.68 13.43
CA ARG A 97 5.09 11.04 12.87
C ARG A 97 4.25 11.06 11.60
N LEU A 98 4.55 10.19 10.64
CA LEU A 98 3.77 10.06 9.41
C LEU A 98 2.29 9.73 9.70
N PHE A 99 2.02 8.85 10.67
CA PHE A 99 0.67 8.56 11.14
C PHE A 99 -0.02 9.81 11.70
N TYR A 100 0.62 10.52 12.63
CA TYR A 100 0.06 11.68 13.30
C TYR A 100 -0.26 12.81 12.31
N ASP A 101 0.69 13.12 11.41
CA ASP A 101 0.50 14.16 10.40
C ASP A 101 -0.62 13.79 9.41
N THR A 102 -0.77 12.51 9.09
CA THR A 102 -1.85 12.04 8.22
C THR A 102 -3.22 12.14 8.92
N ILE A 103 -3.31 11.83 10.21
CA ILE A 103 -4.55 12.00 11.00
C ILE A 103 -4.93 13.48 11.11
N LYS A 104 -3.97 14.33 11.47
CA LYS A 104 -4.17 15.77 11.58
C LYS A 104 -4.55 16.38 10.22
N GLY A 105 -3.85 16.01 9.15
CA GLY A 105 -4.15 16.47 7.79
C GLY A 105 -5.51 15.99 7.27
N GLY A 106 -5.97 14.83 7.74
CA GLY A 106 -7.30 14.31 7.48
C GLY A 106 -8.40 14.91 8.37
N ASP A 107 -8.11 15.99 9.11
CA ASP A 107 -9.02 16.65 10.05
C ASP A 107 -9.62 15.67 11.08
N TYR A 108 -8.84 14.66 11.49
CA TYR A 108 -9.25 13.59 12.40
C TYR A 108 -10.44 12.74 11.91
N ARG A 109 -10.78 12.81 10.62
CA ARG A 109 -11.86 12.02 10.00
C ARG A 109 -11.38 10.71 9.38
N ALA A 110 -10.08 10.54 9.26
CA ALA A 110 -9.48 9.33 8.73
C ALA A 110 -9.57 8.17 9.73
N ARG A 111 -9.63 6.94 9.22
CA ARG A 111 -9.68 5.73 10.07
C ARG A 111 -8.27 5.43 10.61
N GLU A 112 -8.05 5.66 11.88
CA GLU A 112 -6.75 5.52 12.55
C GLU A 112 -6.05 4.19 12.26
N ALA A 113 -6.79 3.08 12.33
CA ALA A 113 -6.24 1.77 12.02
C ALA A 113 -5.62 1.70 10.61
N ASN A 114 -6.30 2.25 9.59
CA ASN A 114 -5.82 2.19 8.22
C ASN A 114 -4.67 3.16 7.99
N VAL A 115 -4.71 4.34 8.62
CA VAL A 115 -3.64 5.34 8.53
C VAL A 115 -2.37 4.82 9.19
N TYR A 116 -2.49 4.15 10.33
CA TYR A 116 -1.33 3.54 10.99
C TYR A 116 -0.70 2.45 10.11
N ARG A 117 -1.53 1.64 9.44
CA ARG A 117 -1.03 0.65 8.47
C ARG A 117 -0.29 1.30 7.31
N LEU A 118 -0.84 2.37 6.75
CA LEU A 118 -0.21 3.12 5.66
C LEU A 118 1.19 3.58 6.07
N ALA A 119 1.33 4.15 7.27
CA ALA A 119 2.63 4.59 7.77
C ALA A 119 3.59 3.40 8.05
N GLU A 120 3.09 2.29 8.57
CA GLU A 120 3.89 1.08 8.82
C GLU A 120 4.47 0.48 7.52
N VAL A 121 3.71 0.52 6.41
CA VAL A 121 4.15 -0.08 5.13
C VAL A 121 4.88 0.87 4.20
N SER A 122 4.85 2.19 4.46
CA SER A 122 5.37 3.18 3.51
C SER A 122 6.82 2.91 3.13
N ASN A 123 7.65 2.51 4.09
CA ASN A 123 9.06 2.24 3.87
C ASN A 123 9.29 1.04 2.93
N LEU A 124 8.49 -0.01 3.12
CA LEU A 124 8.53 -1.21 2.27
C LEU A 124 8.09 -0.91 0.84
N ILE A 125 7.15 0.03 0.66
CA ILE A 125 6.71 0.46 -0.67
C ILE A 125 7.85 1.15 -1.41
N ILE A 126 8.59 2.06 -0.74
CA ILE A 126 9.77 2.71 -1.35
C ILE A 126 10.82 1.66 -1.73
N ASP A 127 11.13 0.74 -0.82
CA ASP A 127 12.11 -0.32 -1.07
C ASP A 127 11.70 -1.21 -2.26
N GLN A 128 10.41 -1.54 -2.36
CA GLN A 128 9.86 -2.29 -3.49
C GLN A 128 9.99 -1.52 -4.81
N CYS A 129 9.65 -0.22 -4.82
CA CYS A 129 9.77 0.60 -6.01
C CYS A 129 11.23 0.71 -6.48
N VAL A 130 12.19 0.90 -5.56
CA VAL A 130 13.62 0.90 -5.88
C VAL A 130 14.05 -0.44 -6.48
N ALA A 131 13.64 -1.56 -5.88
CA ALA A 131 13.96 -2.90 -6.38
C ALA A 131 13.38 -3.18 -7.77
N GLN A 132 12.24 -2.59 -8.11
CA GLN A 132 11.63 -2.66 -9.44
C GLN A 132 12.28 -1.72 -10.47
N GLY A 133 13.27 -0.91 -10.06
CA GLY A 133 13.98 0.02 -10.93
C GLY A 133 13.24 1.33 -11.16
N VAL A 134 12.33 1.73 -10.26
CA VAL A 134 11.74 3.08 -10.32
C VAL A 134 12.85 4.11 -10.17
N PRO A 135 12.99 5.07 -11.11
CA PRO A 135 14.10 6.00 -11.14
C PRO A 135 13.88 7.16 -10.16
N PHE A 136 13.98 6.88 -8.86
CA PHE A 136 13.99 7.94 -7.85
C PHE A 136 15.22 8.83 -7.98
N ALA A 137 15.03 10.12 -7.68
CA ALA A 137 16.15 11.05 -7.52
C ALA A 137 17.05 10.59 -6.37
N ARG A 138 18.35 10.89 -6.49
CA ARG A 138 19.36 10.51 -5.52
C ARG A 138 20.22 11.69 -5.15
N GLU A 139 20.64 11.72 -3.89
CA GLU A 139 21.68 12.63 -3.43
C GLU A 139 23.08 12.13 -3.86
N TYR A 140 24.10 12.97 -3.71
CA TYR A 140 25.49 12.63 -4.05
C TYR A 140 25.98 11.35 -3.33
N GLY A 141 25.50 11.11 -2.10
CA GLY A 141 25.81 9.90 -1.32
C GLY A 141 25.11 8.62 -1.81
N GLY A 142 24.29 8.68 -2.87
CA GLY A 142 23.59 7.54 -3.45
C GLY A 142 22.30 7.15 -2.73
N LEU A 143 21.99 7.77 -1.59
CA LEU A 143 20.68 7.67 -0.93
C LEU A 143 19.60 8.36 -1.77
N LEU A 144 18.33 7.99 -1.52
CA LEU A 144 17.20 8.68 -2.14
C LEU A 144 17.11 10.10 -1.59
N ALA A 145 16.84 11.05 -2.48
CA ALA A 145 16.62 12.46 -2.15
C ALA A 145 15.19 12.72 -1.67
#